data_AF-A0A932PJ45-F1
#
_entry.id   AF-A0A932PJ45-F1
#
_cell.length_a   1.000
_cell.length_b   1.000
_cell.length_c   1.000
_cell.angle_alpha   90.00
_cell.angle_beta   90.00
_cell.angle_gamma   90.00
#
_symmetry.space_group_name_H-M   'P 1'
#
loop_
_entity.id
_entity.type
_entity.pdbx_description
1 polymer ?
#
loop_
_entity_poly.entity_id
_entity_poly.type
_entity_poly.pdbx_seq_one_letter_code
_entity_poly.pdbx_strand_id
1 'polypeptide(L)'
;MLLQVVGALYLGFAVLNWMARDILIGGIYARPVALGNFLHFGIVGLTVWKAIASGASRGSDIVAGAIVYSVFAVWFGLIVFTHPTKQ
;
A
#
# COMPACT_ATOMS: atom_id res chain seq x y z
N MET A 1 0.78 -5.91 -15.68
CA MET A 1 1.01 -6.45 -14.33
C MET A 1 2.34 -5.95 -13.76
N LEU A 2 3.50 -6.37 -14.29
CA LEU A 2 4.80 -5.96 -13.79
C LEU A 2 5.00 -4.43 -13.71
N LEU A 3 4.67 -3.69 -14.77
CA LEU A 3 4.81 -2.22 -14.81
C LEU A 3 3.95 -1.50 -13.74
N GLN A 4 2.77 -2.02 -13.43
CA GLN A 4 1.89 -1.43 -12.41
C GLN A 4 2.43 -1.69 -11.00
N VAL A 5 2.97 -2.89 -10.75
CA VAL A 5 3.59 -3.26 -9.48
C VAL A 5 4.86 -2.44 -9.25
N VAL A 6 5.73 -2.33 -10.27
CA VAL A 6 6.97 -1.54 -10.21
C VAL A 6 6.65 -0.04 -10.09
N GLY A 7 5.65 0.46 -10.80
CA GLY A 7 5.17 1.84 -10.68
C GLY A 7 4.64 2.15 -9.28
N ALA A 8 3.86 1.24 -8.67
CA ALA A 8 3.37 1.38 -7.30
C ALA A 8 4.52 1.41 -6.29
N LEU A 9 5.54 0.58 -6.48
CA LEU A 9 6.74 0.55 -5.66
C LEU A 9 7.49 1.90 -5.73
N TYR A 10 7.76 2.41 -6.94
CA TYR A 10 8.46 3.69 -7.11
C TYR A 10 7.66 4.87 -6.56
N LEU A 11 6.33 4.86 -6.73
CA LEU A 11 5.46 5.88 -6.14
C LEU A 11 5.53 5.84 -4.61
N GLY A 12 5.52 4.64 -4.01
CA GLY A 12 5.72 4.45 -2.57
C GLY A 12 7.05 5.05 -2.11
N PHE A 13 8.16 4.75 -2.77
CA PHE A 13 9.47 5.34 -2.46
C PHE A 13 9.53 6.86 -2.64
N ALA A 14 8.91 7.40 -3.69
CA ALA A 14 8.88 8.84 -3.93
C ALA A 14 8.15 9.57 -2.79
N VAL A 15 7.00 9.05 -2.37
CA VAL A 15 6.20 9.59 -1.28
C VAL A 15 6.91 9.46 0.07
N LEU A 16 7.57 8.33 0.31
CA LEU A 16 8.44 8.12 1.48
C LEU A 16 9.52 9.20 1.56
N ASN A 17 10.26 9.39 0.47
CA ASN A 17 11.36 10.35 0.41
C ASN A 17 10.87 11.80 0.58
N TRP A 18 9.73 12.14 -0.03
CA TRP A 18 9.15 13.49 0.08
C TRP A 18 8.70 13.82 1.50
N MET A 19 8.04 12.90 2.19
CA MET A 19 7.51 13.15 3.53
C MET A 19 8.54 12.93 4.65
N ALA A 20 9.61 12.17 4.40
CA ALA A 20 10.67 11.95 5.39
C ALA A 20 11.64 13.14 5.53
N ARG A 21 11.59 14.12 4.62
CA ARG A 21 12.53 15.26 4.56
C ARG A 21 12.67 16.06 5.87
N ASP A 22 11.61 16.09 6.70
CA ASP A 22 11.54 16.86 7.95
C ASP A 22 11.44 15.95 9.19
N ILE A 23 11.61 14.63 9.04
CA ILE A 23 11.43 13.64 10.13
C ILE A 23 12.80 13.19 10.65
N LEU A 24 12.94 13.13 11.99
CA LEU A 24 14.10 12.53 12.66
C LEU A 24 14.32 11.10 12.16
N ILE A 25 15.54 10.82 11.70
CA ILE A 25 15.98 9.49 11.24
C ILE A 25 15.71 8.47 12.37
N GLY A 26 14.91 7.44 12.09
CA GLY A 26 14.63 6.35 13.04
C GLY A 26 13.15 6.04 13.31
N GLY A 27 12.21 6.83 12.77
CA GLY A 27 10.78 6.52 12.89
C GLY A 27 10.35 5.32 12.05
N ILE A 28 10.50 4.09 12.57
CA ILE A 28 10.05 2.85 11.92
C ILE A 28 8.52 2.79 11.68
N TYR A 29 7.76 3.62 12.38
CA TYR A 29 6.31 3.83 12.19
C TYR A 29 5.95 5.26 11.77
N ALA A 30 6.89 6.01 11.21
CA ALA A 30 6.61 7.38 10.79
C ALA A 30 5.50 7.41 9.72
N ARG A 31 4.70 8.47 9.73
CA ARG A 31 3.59 8.69 8.77
C ARG A 31 3.97 8.47 7.29
N PRO A 32 5.19 8.78 6.81
CA PRO A 32 5.62 8.42 5.45
C PRO A 32 5.61 6.92 5.21
N VAL A 33 6.13 6.11 6.14
CA VAL A 33 6.23 4.65 6.06
C VAL A 33 4.85 4.03 5.92
N ALA A 34 3.90 4.49 6.75
CA ALA A 34 2.51 4.07 6.66
C ALA A 34 1.89 4.43 5.29
N LEU A 35 2.19 5.61 4.74
CA LEU A 35 1.68 6.04 3.44
C LEU A 35 2.30 5.27 2.27
N GLY A 36 3.61 4.99 2.33
CA GLY A 36 4.29 4.15 1.33
C GLY A 36 3.69 2.74 1.28
N ASN A 37 3.48 2.11 2.45
CA ASN A 37 2.82 0.82 2.54
C ASN A 37 1.36 0.87 2.06
N PHE A 38 0.60 1.90 2.43
CA PHE A 38 -0.77 2.10 1.95
C PHE A 38 -0.85 2.11 0.42
N LEU A 39 0.02 2.89 -0.23
CA LEU A 39 0.05 2.99 -1.69
C LEU A 39 0.43 1.66 -2.34
N HIS A 40 1.44 0.95 -1.80
CA HIS A 40 1.83 -0.35 -2.31
C HIS A 40 0.67 -1.36 -2.22
N PHE A 41 0.11 -1.56 -1.03
CA PHE A 41 -0.96 -2.54 -0.82
C PHE A 41 -2.25 -2.16 -1.57
N GLY A 42 -2.58 -0.87 -1.62
CA GLY A 42 -3.76 -0.37 -2.33
C GLY A 42 -3.67 -0.58 -3.84
N ILE A 43 -2.56 -0.18 -4.47
CA ILE A 43 -2.40 -0.31 -5.93
C ILE A 43 -2.28 -1.79 -6.33
N VAL A 44 -1.47 -2.59 -5.61
CA VAL A 44 -1.33 -4.01 -5.91
C VAL A 44 -2.65 -4.75 -5.71
N GLY A 45 -3.37 -4.48 -4.60
CA GLY A 45 -4.68 -5.06 -4.34
C GLY A 45 -5.70 -4.76 -5.45
N LEU A 46 -5.81 -3.50 -5.88
CA LEU A 46 -6.70 -3.10 -6.98
C LEU A 46 -6.32 -3.76 -8.31
N THR A 47 -5.02 -3.84 -8.60
CA THR A 47 -4.52 -4.50 -9.82
C THR A 47 -4.86 -5.99 -9.85
N VAL A 48 -4.71 -6.70 -8.72
CA VAL A 48 -5.06 -8.13 -8.63
C VAL A 48 -6.58 -8.33 -8.75
N TRP A 49 -7.39 -7.54 -8.05
CA TRP A 49 -8.86 -7.58 -8.17
C TRP A 49 -9.32 -7.33 -9.60
N LYS A 50 -8.71 -6.38 -10.31
CA LYS A 50 -9.01 -6.11 -11.72
C LYS A 50 -8.73 -7.32 -12.61
N ALA A 51 -7.65 -8.06 -12.36
CA ALA A 51 -7.31 -9.27 -13.11
C ALA A 51 -8.22 -10.46 -12.80
N ILE A 52 -8.72 -10.56 -11.57
CA ILE A 52 -9.75 -11.54 -11.20
C ILE A 52 -11.06 -11.22 -11.92
N ALA A 53 -11.48 -9.95 -11.90
CA ALA A 53 -12.72 -9.48 -12.54
C ALA A 53 -12.70 -9.64 -14.07
N SER A 54 -11.54 -9.47 -14.71
CA SER A 54 -11.39 -9.69 -16.15
C SER A 54 -11.29 -11.17 -16.54
N GLY A 55 -11.29 -12.09 -15.58
CA GLY A 55 -11.10 -13.52 -15.81
C GLY A 55 -9.68 -13.94 -16.16
N ALA A 56 -8.71 -13.01 -16.14
CA ALA A 56 -7.32 -13.27 -16.47
C ALA A 56 -6.57 -14.08 -15.40
N SER A 57 -7.10 -14.15 -14.17
CA SER A 57 -6.49 -14.88 -13.06
C SER A 57 -7.56 -15.37 -12.09
N ARG A 58 -7.65 -16.68 -11.85
CA ARG A 58 -8.71 -17.29 -11.01
C ARG A 58 -8.21 -18.32 -9.98
N GLY A 59 -6.89 -18.48 -9.83
CA GLY A 59 -6.34 -19.40 -8.84
C GLY A 59 -6.74 -19.00 -7.43
N SER A 60 -7.04 -19.98 -6.57
CA SER A 60 -7.38 -19.77 -5.15
C SER A 60 -6.31 -18.96 -4.42
N ASP A 61 -5.05 -19.18 -4.77
CA ASP A 61 -3.91 -18.49 -4.15
C ASP A 61 -3.89 -16.99 -4.50
N ILE A 62 -4.30 -16.64 -5.72
CA ILE A 62 -4.39 -15.25 -6.20
C ILE A 62 -5.53 -14.52 -5.49
N VAL A 63 -6.66 -15.21 -5.29
CA VAL A 63 -7.81 -14.67 -4.54
C VAL A 63 -7.43 -14.47 -3.06
N ALA A 64 -6.76 -15.44 -2.44
CA ALA A 64 -6.26 -15.31 -1.07
C ALA A 64 -5.29 -14.13 -0.96
N GLY A 65 -4.35 -13.99 -1.89
CA GLY A 65 -3.44 -12.84 -1.97
C GLY A 65 -4.18 -11.51 -2.11
N ALA A 66 -5.21 -11.44 -2.96
CA ALA A 66 -6.02 -10.23 -3.14
C ALA A 66 -6.68 -9.78 -1.84
N ILE A 67 -7.25 -10.73 -1.09
CA ILE A 67 -7.88 -10.46 0.21
C ILE A 67 -6.84 -9.94 1.21
N VAL A 68 -5.68 -10.60 1.33
CA VAL A 68 -4.60 -10.18 2.24
C VAL A 68 -4.12 -8.76 1.90
N TYR A 69 -3.88 -8.46 0.63
CA TYR A 69 -3.47 -7.13 0.18
C TYR A 69 -4.54 -6.07 0.47
N SER A 70 -5.83 -6.39 0.29
CA SER A 70 -6.93 -5.48 0.64
C SER A 70 -7.00 -5.19 2.14
N VAL A 71 -6.81 -6.20 3.00
CA VAL A 71 -6.78 -6.00 4.45
C VAL A 71 -5.64 -5.06 4.86
N PHE A 72 -4.43 -5.28 4.34
CA PHE A 72 -3.30 -4.40 4.62
C PHE A 72 -3.53 -2.98 4.09
N ALA A 73 -4.12 -2.82 2.91
CA ALA A 73 -4.46 -1.50 2.36
C ALA A 73 -5.42 -0.74 3.30
N VAL A 74 -6.44 -1.41 3.84
CA VAL A 74 -7.36 -0.79 4.80
C VAL A 74 -6.63 -0.41 6.08
N TRP A 75 -5.83 -1.31 6.68
CA TRP A 75 -5.08 -1.01 7.90
C TRP A 75 -4.10 0.14 7.76
N PHE A 76 -3.30 0.16 6.70
CA PHE A 76 -2.38 1.27 6.47
C PHE A 76 -3.11 2.57 6.13
N GLY A 77 -4.26 2.50 5.46
CA GLY A 77 -5.15 3.64 5.25
C GLY A 77 -5.62 4.23 6.57
N LEU A 78 -6.08 3.39 7.50
CA LEU A 78 -6.46 3.83 8.85
C LEU A 78 -5.28 4.50 9.56
N ILE A 79 -4.07 3.94 9.53
CA ILE A 79 -2.89 4.53 10.18
C ILE A 79 -2.52 5.90 9.59
N VAL A 80 -2.66 6.07 8.28
CA VAL A 80 -2.32 7.32 7.57
C VAL A 80 -3.30 8.45 7.86
N PHE A 81 -4.60 8.12 7.80
CA PHE A 81 -5.70 9.08 7.85
C PHE A 81 -6.30 9.27 9.25
N THR A 82 -6.03 8.39 10.20
CA THR A 82 -6.38 8.60 11.60
C THR A 82 -5.35 9.53 12.23
N HIS A 83 -5.78 10.75 12.59
CA HIS A 83 -4.93 11.63 13.37
C HIS A 83 -4.71 11.03 14.77
N PRO A 84 -3.49 11.12 15.35
CA PRO A 84 -3.34 10.86 16.76
C PRO A 84 -4.13 11.96 17.48
N THR A 85 -5.34 11.64 17.92
CA THR A 85 -6.02 12.47 18.89
C THR A 85 -5.09 12.58 20.08
N LYS A 86 -4.72 13.81 20.42
CA LYS A 86 -4.10 14.15 21.70
C LYS A 86 -4.84 13.37 22.79
N GLN A 87 -4.15 12.42 23.43
CA GLN A 87 -4.37 12.18 24.85
C GLN A 87 -3.54 13.21 25.61
#